data_AF-A0A1G3SRC5-F1
#
_entry.id   AF-A0A1G3SRC5-F1
#
_cell.length_a   1.000
_cell.length_b   1.000
_cell.length_c   1.000
_cell.angle_alpha   90.00
_cell.angle_beta   90.00
_cell.angle_gamma   90.00
#
_symmetry.space_group_name_H-M   'P 1'
#
loop_
_entity.id
_entity.type
_entity.pdbx_description
1 polymer ?
#
loop_
_entity_poly.entity_id
_entity_poly.type
_entity_poly.pdbx_seq_one_letter_code
_entity_poly.pdbx_strand_id
1 'polypeptide(L)' 'MFNVKMEKECGCFKRSGMESIKTFENKDDAMIEAAQWAEEMNETFCQKHNFTIIEEGNDLIIKVEMN' A
#
# COMPACT_ATOMS: atom_id res chain seq x y z
N MET A 1 -10.80 -12.80 -5.90
CA MET A 1 -9.59 -12.03 -6.23
C MET A 1 -9.68 -10.70 -5.51
N PHE A 2 -8.60 -10.33 -4.83
CA PHE A 2 -8.43 -9.08 -4.10
C PHE A 2 -7.26 -8.32 -4.68
N ASN A 3 -7.36 -7.00 -4.83
CA ASN A 3 -6.30 -6.21 -5.43
C ASN A 3 -5.76 -5.22 -4.42
N VAL A 4 -4.46 -5.24 -4.16
CA VAL A 4 -3.77 -4.20 -3.38
C VAL A 4 -3.25 -3.16 -4.36
N LYS A 5 -3.69 -1.92 -4.25
CA LYS A 5 -3.27 -0.82 -5.13
C LYS A 5 -2.91 0.43 -4.34
N MET A 6 -1.88 1.14 -4.78
CA MET A 6 -1.52 2.43 -4.20
C MET A 6 -2.47 3.52 -4.72
N GLU A 7 -3.04 4.35 -3.84
CA GLU A 7 -3.84 5.52 -4.23
C GLU A 7 -2.98 6.54 -4.98
N LYS A 8 -1.78 6.78 -4.46
CA LYS A 8 -0.82 7.73 -5.01
C LYS A 8 0.59 7.21 -4.88
N GLU A 9 1.33 7.31 -5.98
CA GLU A 9 2.75 7.01 -6.01
C GLU A 9 3.53 8.23 -5.50
N CYS A 10 3.97 8.19 -4.24
CA CYS A 10 4.86 9.22 -3.72
C CYS A 10 6.25 9.10 -4.35
N GLY A 11 7.07 10.16 -4.26
CA GLY A 11 8.43 10.15 -4.83
C GLY A 11 9.33 9.04 -4.26
N CYS A 12 9.10 8.62 -3.01
CA CYS A 12 9.79 7.48 -2.39
C CYS A 12 9.35 6.15 -3.01
N PHE A 13 8.04 5.96 -3.24
CA PHE A 13 7.49 4.77 -3.88
C PHE A 13 8.06 4.57 -5.29
N LYS A 14 8.09 5.63 -6.09
CA LYS A 14 8.68 5.60 -7.45
C LYS A 14 10.17 5.25 -7.46
N ARG A 15 10.89 5.59 -6.38
CA ARG A 15 12.31 5.24 -6.23
C ARG A 15 12.52 3.81 -5.74
N SER A 16 11.56 3.26 -5.00
CA SER A 16 11.58 1.87 -4.53
C SER A 16 11.45 0.87 -5.69
N GLY A 17 10.79 1.27 -6.79
CA GLY A 17 10.55 0.39 -7.94
C GLY A 17 9.55 -0.72 -7.66
N MET A 18 8.75 -0.59 -6.59
CA MET A 18 7.69 -1.51 -6.23
C MET A 18 6.53 -1.42 -7.22
N GLU A 19 5.82 -2.53 -7.40
CA GLU A 19 4.61 -2.56 -8.23
C GLU A 19 3.49 -1.76 -7.57
N SER A 20 2.83 -0.89 -8.33
CA SER A 20 1.72 -0.07 -7.80
C SER A 20 0.45 -0.87 -7.54
N ILE A 21 0.35 -2.09 -8.10
CA ILE A 21 -0.81 -2.98 -7.99
C ILE A 21 -0.31 -4.43 -7.82
N LYS A 22 -0.80 -5.12 -6.80
CA LYS A 22 -0.67 -6.56 -6.60
C LYS A 22 -2.05 -7.21 -6.57
N THR A 23 -2.16 -8.42 -7.09
CA THR A 23 -3.41 -9.17 -7.11
C THR A 23 -3.26 -10.47 -6.32
N PHE A 24 -4.25 -10.78 -5.49
CA PHE A 24 -4.27 -11.92 -4.59
C PHE A 24 -5.55 -12.71 -4.77
N GLU A 25 -5.50 -14.01 -4.46
CA GLU A 25 -6.69 -14.86 -4.50
C GLU A 25 -7.54 -14.71 -3.23
N ASN A 26 -6.87 -14.58 -2.07
CA ASN A 26 -7.46 -14.49 -0.74
C ASN A 26 -7.41 -13.08 -0.16
N LYS A 27 -8.40 -12.76 0.67
CA LYS A 27 -8.47 -11.49 1.39
C LYS A 27 -7.36 -11.36 2.42
N ASP A 28 -7.13 -12.41 3.20
CA ASP A 28 -6.14 -12.43 4.28
C ASP A 28 -4.73 -12.14 3.75
N ASP A 29 -4.29 -12.83 2.70
CA ASP A 29 -3.01 -12.56 2.02
C ASP A 29 -2.90 -11.09 1.58
N ALA A 30 -3.97 -10.58 0.94
CA ALA A 30 -3.98 -9.20 0.45
C ALA A 30 -3.89 -8.18 1.58
N MET A 31 -4.60 -8.41 2.70
CA MET A 31 -4.52 -7.56 3.89
C MET A 31 -3.15 -7.62 4.56
N ILE A 32 -2.58 -8.81 4.70
CA ILE A 32 -1.26 -9.00 5.32
C ILE A 32 -0.20 -8.28 4.50
N GLU A 33 -0.19 -8.45 3.18
CA GLU A 33 0.76 -7.75 2.32
C GLU A 33 0.54 -6.24 2.36
N ALA A 34 -0.70 -5.77 2.28
CA ALA A 34 -0.99 -4.33 2.37
C ALA A 34 -0.53 -3.72 3.70
N ALA A 35 -0.68 -4.45 4.80
CA ALA A 35 -0.19 -4.07 6.14
C ALA A 35 1.33 -4.00 6.19
N GLN A 36 2.01 -5.02 5.69
CA GLN A 36 3.47 -5.03 5.60
C GLN A 36 4.00 -3.89 4.74
N TRP A 37 3.35 -3.61 3.60
CA TRP A 37 3.70 -2.48 2.74
C TRP A 37 3.51 -1.15 3.44
N ALA A 38 2.37 -0.94 4.09
CA ALA A 38 2.12 0.30 4.81
C ALA A 38 3.17 0.52 5.92
N GLU A 39 3.47 -0.50 6.71
CA GLU A 39 4.49 -0.46 7.76
C GLU A 39 5.89 -0.20 7.19
N GLU A 40 6.32 -1.01 6.21
CA GLU A 40 7.64 -0.87 5.57
C GLU A 40 7.80 0.51 4.92
N MET A 41 6.78 1.01 4.22
CA MET A 41 6.81 2.34 3.62
C MET A 41 6.83 3.45 4.68
N ASN A 42 6.07 3.30 5.77
CA ASN A 42 6.11 4.25 6.89
C ASN A 42 7.48 4.28 7.56
N GLU A 43 8.19 3.15 7.65
CA GLU A 43 9.51 3.07 8.26
C GLU A 43 10.65 3.49 7.32
N THR A 44 10.63 3.04 6.06
CA THR A 44 11.74 3.18 5.11
C THR A 44 11.66 4.42 4.24
N PHE A 45 10.46 4.96 3.98
CA PHE A 45 10.34 6.16 3.15
C PHE A 45 10.63 7.41 3.99
N CYS A 46 10.21 8.57 3.50
CA CYS A 46 10.52 9.85 4.12
C CYS A 46 9.95 10.06 5.53
N GLN A 47 9.13 9.13 6.06
CA GLN A 47 8.41 9.23 7.35
C GLN A 47 7.55 10.50 7.53
N LYS A 48 7.38 11.29 6.46
CA LYS A 48 6.50 12.48 6.41
C LYS A 48 5.11 12.14 5.89
N HIS A 49 5.00 11.04 5.18
CA HIS A 49 3.75 10.51 4.68
C HIS A 49 3.39 9.29 5.50
N ASN A 50 2.14 9.23 5.94
CA ASN A 50 1.57 8.06 6.55
C ASN A 50 0.88 7.23 5.47
N PHE A 51 1.17 5.93 5.45
CA PHE A 51 0.53 4.96 4.58
C PHE A 51 -0.57 4.25 5.37
N THR A 52 -1.80 4.31 4.87
CA THR A 52 -2.99 3.73 5.51
C THR A 52 -3.74 2.86 4.51
N ILE A 53 -4.33 1.75 4.95
CA ILE A 53 -5.04 0.82 4.06
C ILE A 53 -6.54 1.09 4.14
N ILE A 54 -7.18 1.20 2.99
CA ILE A 54 -8.62 1.38 2.84
C ILE A 54 -9.17 0.21 2.05
N GLU A 55 -10.14 -0.49 2.62
CA GLU A 55 -10.85 -1.56 1.93
C GLU A 55 -12.07 -1.01 1.19
N GLU A 56 -12.07 -1.12 -0.14
CA GLU A 56 -13.22 -0.91 -1.02
C GLU A 56 -13.66 -2.23 -1.64
N GLY A 57 -14.45 -2.99 -0.89
CA GLY A 57 -15.02 -4.26 -1.34
C GLY A 57 -13.95 -5.34 -1.52
N ASN A 58 -13.50 -5.53 -2.76
CA ASN A 58 -12.46 -6.48 -3.13
C ASN A 58 -11.10 -5.80 -3.37
N ASP A 59 -11.05 -4.47 -3.33
CA ASP A 59 -9.83 -3.70 -3.55
C ASP A 59 -9.32 -3.12 -2.22
N LEU A 60 -8.04 -3.32 -1.95
CA LEU A 60 -7.29 -2.72 -0.86
C LEU A 60 -6.50 -1.54 -1.42
N ILE A 61 -6.85 -0.33 -1.01
CA ILE A 61 -6.25 0.91 -1.48
C ILE A 61 -5.31 1.43 -0.40
N ILE A 62 -4.01 1.48 -0.67
CA ILE A 62 -3.04 2.11 0.21
C ILE A 62 -3.04 3.60 -0.06
N LYS A 63 -3.67 4.35 0.85
CA LYS A 63 -3.70 5.81 0.84
C LYS A 63 -2.43 6.38 1.44
N VAL A 64 -2.05 7.53 0.91
CA VAL A 64 -0.88 8.29 1.36
C VAL A 64 -1.38 9.62 1.89
N GLU A 65 -1.28 9.81 3.20
CA GLU A 65 -1.69 11.03 3.89
C GLU A 65 -0.45 11.75 4.42
N MET A 66 -0.46 13.09 4.41
CA MET A 66 0.63 13.86 5.03
C MET A 66 0.36 13.89 6.54
N ASN A 67 1.36 13.54 7.33
CA ASN A 67 1.27 13.61 8.80
C ASN A 67 1.32 15.06 9.29
#